data_AF-A0A1J4P3Y9-F1
#
_entry.id   AF-A0A1J4P3Y9-F1
#
_cell.length_a   1.000
_cell.length_b   1.000
_cell.length_c   1.000
_cell.angle_alpha   90.00
_cell.angle_beta   90.00
_cell.angle_gamma   90.00
#
_symmetry.space_group_name_H-M   'P 1'
#
loop_
_entity.id
_entity.type
_entity.pdbx_description
1 polymer ?
#
loop_
_entity_poly.entity_id
_entity_poly.type
_entity_poly.pdbx_seq_one_letter_code
_entity_poly.pdbx_strand_id
1 'polypeptide(L)'
;MPRPVTGVVMTVLIGLLGAVFGGLAGAVAGYVTNRAGMLMQLSHSYDVALRDRRLEHYAALFHLTECIPRRWRSGCEPDRARLLEYWETFHNWYFGAAAGGMFLTPASKTCYLALQNALLEQGREDATGLASAVPLTEAESRLIRHLASELRHQLAEDVGAAHPPRLRWARVSRTVDLPPVAPLA
;
A
#
# COMPACT_ATOMS: atom_id res chain seq x y z
N MET A 1 40.04 -72.79 -3.94
CA MET A 1 39.27 -71.83 -4.75
C MET A 1 37.98 -72.49 -5.24
N PRO A 2 36.92 -71.75 -5.61
CA PRO A 2 36.73 -70.28 -5.51
C PRO A 2 35.98 -69.98 -4.18
N ARG A 3 34.89 -69.20 -3.97
CA ARG A 3 34.06 -68.30 -4.81
C ARG A 3 33.28 -67.24 -3.96
N PRO A 4 33.93 -66.26 -3.30
CA PRO A 4 33.27 -65.31 -2.38
C PRO A 4 32.47 -64.21 -3.11
N VAL A 5 31.37 -64.59 -3.79
CA VAL A 5 30.61 -63.72 -4.70
C VAL A 5 29.31 -63.19 -4.08
N THR A 6 28.65 -63.97 -3.22
CA THR A 6 27.34 -63.62 -2.64
C THR A 6 27.35 -62.33 -1.81
N GLY A 7 28.36 -62.15 -0.95
CA GLY A 7 28.47 -60.93 -0.13
C GLY A 7 28.63 -59.67 -0.98
N VAL A 8 29.52 -59.70 -1.98
CA VAL A 8 29.78 -58.55 -2.86
C VAL A 8 28.53 -58.17 -3.66
N VAL A 9 27.82 -59.15 -4.22
CA VAL A 9 26.57 -58.92 -4.97
C VAL A 9 25.50 -58.28 -4.08
N MET A 10 25.37 -58.70 -2.81
CA MET A 10 24.40 -58.12 -1.89
C MET A 10 24.75 -56.66 -1.52
N THR A 11 26.02 -56.35 -1.26
CA THR A 11 26.48 -54.97 -0.99
C THR A 11 26.26 -54.05 -2.21
N VAL A 12 26.53 -54.55 -3.43
CA VAL A 12 26.28 -53.79 -4.67
C VAL A 12 24.78 -53.52 -4.87
N LEU A 13 23.91 -54.50 -4.61
CA LEU A 13 22.46 -54.33 -4.68
C LEU A 13 21.96 -53.28 -3.67
N ILE A 14 22.44 -53.30 -2.43
CA ILE A 14 22.08 -52.32 -1.39
C ILE A 14 22.55 -50.91 -1.80
N GLY A 15 23.78 -50.78 -2.32
CA GLY A 15 24.31 -49.51 -2.82
C GLY A 15 23.51 -48.97 -4.02
N LEU A 16 23.13 -49.83 -4.97
CA LEU A 16 22.32 -49.48 -6.13
C LEU A 16 20.91 -49.02 -5.71
N LEU A 17 20.26 -49.76 -4.81
CA LEU A 17 18.96 -49.38 -4.25
C LEU A 17 19.04 -48.03 -3.53
N GLY A 18 20.07 -47.82 -2.69
CA GLY A 18 20.30 -46.54 -2.00
C GLY A 18 20.50 -45.37 -2.97
N ALA A 19 21.26 -45.57 -4.05
CA ALA A 19 21.46 -44.56 -5.09
C ALA A 19 20.17 -44.24 -5.87
N VAL A 20 19.37 -45.27 -6.23
CA VAL A 20 18.09 -45.08 -6.93
C VAL A 20 17.08 -44.37 -6.04
N PHE A 21 16.86 -44.83 -4.79
CA PHE A 21 15.94 -44.17 -3.86
C PHE A 21 16.40 -42.75 -3.50
N GLY A 22 17.71 -42.53 -3.28
CA GLY A 22 18.27 -41.21 -3.01
C GLY A 22 18.10 -40.24 -4.19
N GLY A 23 18.34 -40.71 -5.42
CA GLY A 23 18.13 -39.93 -6.64
C GLY A 23 16.65 -39.57 -6.86
N LEU A 24 15.73 -40.52 -6.64
CA LEU A 24 14.30 -40.31 -6.80
C LEU A 24 13.75 -39.35 -5.73
N ALA A 25 14.14 -39.52 -4.47
CA ALA A 25 13.80 -38.61 -3.38
C ALA A 25 14.38 -37.20 -3.61
N GLY A 26 15.63 -37.10 -4.08
CA GLY A 26 16.28 -35.83 -4.44
C GLY A 26 15.57 -35.11 -5.59
N ALA A 27 15.15 -35.84 -6.63
CA ALA A 27 14.38 -35.27 -7.74
C ALA A 27 13.01 -34.74 -7.29
N VAL A 28 12.29 -35.49 -6.44
CA VAL A 28 11.00 -35.04 -5.87
C VAL A 28 11.19 -33.82 -4.97
N ALA A 29 12.18 -33.83 -4.08
CA ALA A 29 12.49 -32.71 -3.19
C ALA A 29 12.89 -31.45 -3.97
N GLY A 30 13.72 -31.60 -5.01
CA GLY A 30 14.11 -30.52 -5.92
C GLY A 30 12.92 -29.93 -6.69
N TYR A 31 12.04 -30.78 -7.22
CA TYR A 31 10.80 -30.34 -7.89
C TYR A 31 9.87 -29.57 -6.94
N VAL A 32 9.63 -30.07 -5.74
CA VAL A 32 8.79 -29.41 -4.72
C VAL A 32 9.40 -28.07 -4.30
N THR A 33 10.71 -28.02 -4.04
CA THR A 33 11.42 -26.79 -3.65
C THR A 33 11.37 -25.74 -4.75
N ASN A 34 11.64 -26.13 -6.00
CA ASN A 34 11.59 -25.23 -7.15
C ASN A 34 10.16 -24.70 -7.37
N ARG A 35 9.14 -25.56 -7.27
CA ARG A 35 7.73 -25.15 -7.40
C ARG A 35 7.29 -24.20 -6.29
N ALA A 36 7.71 -24.43 -5.05
CA ALA A 36 7.44 -23.52 -3.93
C ALA A 36 8.14 -22.16 -4.14
N GLY A 37 9.39 -22.16 -4.59
CA GLY A 37 10.14 -20.94 -4.93
C GLY A 37 9.46 -20.11 -6.03
N MET A 38 9.05 -20.75 -7.13
CA MET A 38 8.31 -20.08 -8.21
C MET A 38 6.98 -19.50 -7.73
N LEU A 39 6.21 -20.21 -6.91
CA LEU A 39 4.96 -19.70 -6.36
C LEU A 39 5.17 -18.49 -5.44
N MET A 40 6.22 -18.50 -4.61
CA MET A 40 6.56 -17.38 -3.73
C MET A 40 7.08 -16.16 -4.50
N GLN A 41 7.82 -16.38 -5.60
CA GLN A 41 8.22 -15.31 -6.52
C GLN A 41 7.03 -14.72 -7.28
N LEU A 42 6.06 -15.55 -7.69
CA LEU A 42 4.82 -15.12 -8.33
C LEU A 42 3.96 -14.27 -7.39
N SER A 43 3.74 -14.71 -6.15
CA SER A 43 3.01 -13.90 -5.16
C SER A 43 3.73 -12.59 -4.86
N HIS A 44 5.05 -12.62 -4.63
CA HIS A 44 5.82 -11.42 -4.33
C HIS A 44 5.83 -10.40 -5.47
N SER A 45 6.00 -10.85 -6.73
CA SER A 45 5.96 -9.96 -7.90
C SER A 45 4.56 -9.42 -8.19
N TYR A 46 3.51 -10.19 -7.91
CA TYR A 46 2.12 -9.70 -7.93
C TYR A 46 1.87 -8.63 -6.87
N ASP A 47 2.29 -8.86 -5.62
CA ASP A 47 2.12 -7.92 -4.51
C ASP A 47 2.85 -6.59 -4.77
N VAL A 48 4.07 -6.65 -5.33
CA VAL A 48 4.84 -5.46 -5.75
C VAL A 48 4.12 -4.73 -6.89
N ALA A 49 3.74 -5.42 -7.97
CA ALA A 49 3.05 -4.79 -9.10
C ALA A 49 1.69 -4.17 -8.71
N LEU A 50 0.97 -4.76 -7.75
CA LEU A 50 -0.26 -4.20 -7.19
C LEU A 50 0.03 -2.98 -6.28
N ARG A 51 1.11 -3.01 -5.49
CA ARG A 51 1.54 -1.88 -4.66
C ARG A 51 1.95 -0.68 -5.50
N ASP A 52 2.74 -0.90 -6.55
CA ASP A 52 3.28 0.19 -7.38
C ASP A 52 2.16 0.91 -8.15
N ARG A 53 1.20 0.15 -8.70
CA ARG A 53 -0.03 0.73 -9.28
C ARG A 53 -0.88 1.48 -8.25
N ARG A 54 -1.05 0.93 -7.04
CA ARG A 54 -1.73 1.64 -5.95
C ARG A 54 -1.03 2.97 -5.65
N LEU A 55 0.29 2.99 -5.54
CA LEU A 55 1.06 4.20 -5.25
C LEU A 55 0.81 5.31 -6.28
N GLU A 56 0.77 4.97 -7.58
CA GLU A 56 0.44 5.90 -8.67
C GLU A 56 -0.97 6.51 -8.51
N HIS A 57 -2.00 5.66 -8.37
CA HIS A 57 -3.38 6.13 -8.20
C HIS A 57 -3.60 6.90 -6.88
N TYR A 58 -2.90 6.51 -5.81
CA TYR A 58 -2.98 7.16 -4.50
C TYR A 58 -2.30 8.53 -4.51
N ALA A 59 -1.15 8.67 -5.20
CA ALA A 59 -0.50 9.96 -5.40
C ALA A 59 -1.41 10.90 -6.23
N ALA A 60 -2.01 10.40 -7.32
CA ALA A 60 -2.95 11.17 -8.12
C ALA A 60 -4.16 11.67 -7.29
N LEU A 61 -4.79 10.80 -6.50
CA LEU A 61 -5.89 11.20 -5.61
C LEU A 61 -5.43 12.19 -4.52
N PHE A 62 -4.25 11.99 -3.95
CA PHE A 62 -3.68 12.92 -2.96
C PHE A 62 -3.52 14.32 -3.54
N HIS A 63 -3.01 14.45 -4.77
CA HIS A 63 -2.94 15.73 -5.48
C HIS A 63 -4.33 16.33 -5.77
N LEU A 64 -5.34 15.53 -6.14
CA LEU A 64 -6.70 16.04 -6.30
C LEU A 64 -7.28 16.63 -5.00
N THR A 65 -6.86 16.15 -3.82
CA THR A 65 -7.27 16.77 -2.55
C THR A 65 -6.67 18.16 -2.30
N GLU A 66 -5.74 18.67 -3.12
CA GLU A 66 -5.14 19.99 -2.92
C GLU A 66 -6.17 21.14 -2.96
N CYS A 67 -7.28 20.97 -3.69
CA CYS A 67 -8.36 21.97 -3.74
C CYS A 67 -9.13 22.17 -2.41
N ILE A 68 -8.95 21.25 -1.44
CA ILE A 68 -9.55 21.31 -0.09
C ILE A 68 -8.42 21.41 0.97
N PRO A 69 -7.63 22.50 0.99
CA PRO A 69 -6.51 22.65 1.92
C PRO A 69 -6.96 22.55 3.39
N ARG A 70 -6.03 22.13 4.26
CA ARG A 70 -6.26 21.94 5.72
C ARG A 70 -6.89 23.17 6.41
N ARG A 71 -6.62 24.36 5.88
CA ARG A 71 -7.34 25.61 6.15
C ARG A 71 -7.43 26.39 4.85
N TRP A 72 -8.58 26.97 4.55
CA TRP A 72 -8.69 27.99 3.51
C TRP A 72 -8.11 29.31 4.02
N ARG A 73 -7.72 30.20 3.10
CA ARG A 73 -7.40 31.60 3.43
C ARG A 73 -8.71 32.38 3.56
N SER A 74 -8.72 33.44 4.37
CA SER A 74 -9.90 34.31 4.49
C SER A 74 -10.27 34.89 3.11
N GLY A 75 -11.54 34.80 2.72
CA GLY A 75 -12.00 35.17 1.38
C GLY A 75 -11.62 34.18 0.26
N CYS A 76 -11.12 32.99 0.58
CA CYS A 76 -10.78 31.93 -0.38
C CYS A 76 -11.46 30.59 -0.03
N GLU A 77 -12.59 30.62 0.68
CA GLU A 77 -13.46 29.46 0.83
C GLU A 77 -14.32 29.30 -0.45
N PRO A 78 -14.57 28.07 -0.92
CA PRO A 78 -15.38 27.83 -2.12
C PRO A 78 -16.87 28.11 -1.86
N ASP A 79 -17.56 28.60 -2.90
CA ASP A 79 -19.03 28.57 -2.95
C ASP A 79 -19.55 27.15 -3.23
N ARG A 80 -20.87 26.95 -3.15
CA ARG A 80 -21.49 25.64 -3.36
C ARG A 80 -21.34 25.12 -4.80
N ALA A 81 -21.24 26.00 -5.80
CA ALA A 81 -21.00 25.59 -7.19
C ALA A 81 -19.60 24.96 -7.34
N ARG A 82 -18.59 25.58 -6.75
CA ARG A 82 -17.20 25.09 -6.75
C ARG A 82 -17.03 23.76 -6.01
N LEU A 83 -17.90 23.44 -5.05
CA LEU A 83 -17.95 22.10 -4.43
C LEU A 83 -18.47 21.02 -5.39
N LEU A 84 -19.42 21.35 -6.27
CA LEU A 84 -19.91 20.41 -7.29
C LEU A 84 -18.83 20.15 -8.36
N GLU A 85 -18.06 21.18 -8.74
CA GLU A 85 -16.89 21.01 -9.62
C GLU A 85 -15.82 20.10 -8.98
N TYR A 86 -15.61 20.20 -7.66
CA TYR A 86 -14.73 19.28 -6.92
C TYR A 86 -15.32 17.86 -6.89
N TRP A 87 -16.60 17.71 -6.57
CA TRP A 87 -17.28 16.41 -6.57
C TRP A 87 -17.16 15.71 -7.94
N GLU A 88 -17.39 16.44 -9.04
CA GLU A 88 -17.26 15.94 -10.39
C GLU A 88 -15.81 15.55 -10.72
N THR A 89 -14.82 16.38 -10.33
CA THR A 89 -13.40 16.08 -10.53
C THR A 89 -13.00 14.76 -9.85
N PHE A 90 -13.43 14.54 -8.61
CA PHE A 90 -13.19 13.29 -7.88
C PHE A 90 -13.97 12.12 -8.50
N HIS A 91 -15.22 12.32 -8.91
CA HIS A 91 -16.05 11.31 -9.58
C HIS A 91 -15.41 10.82 -10.88
N ASN A 92 -14.93 11.76 -11.70
CA ASN A 92 -14.26 11.50 -12.97
C ASN A 92 -12.88 10.83 -12.78
N TRP A 93 -12.18 11.06 -11.67
CA TRP A 93 -11.00 10.26 -11.31
C TRP A 93 -11.35 8.81 -10.93
N TYR A 94 -12.43 8.61 -10.16
CA TYR A 94 -12.82 7.28 -9.68
C TYR A 94 -13.34 6.38 -10.81
N PHE A 95 -14.18 6.92 -11.71
CA PHE A 95 -14.82 6.20 -12.82
C PHE A 95 -14.17 6.39 -14.20
N GLY A 96 -13.19 7.30 -14.34
CA GLY A 96 -12.54 7.61 -15.62
C GLY A 96 -11.67 6.48 -16.17
N ALA A 97 -11.04 6.72 -17.32
CA ALA A 97 -10.29 5.70 -18.07
C ALA A 97 -9.16 5.00 -17.29
N ALA A 98 -8.60 5.65 -16.27
CA ALA A 98 -7.59 5.07 -15.37
C ALA A 98 -8.17 4.22 -14.21
N ALA A 99 -9.50 4.18 -14.06
CA ALA A 99 -10.24 3.42 -13.06
C ALA A 99 -9.70 3.55 -11.62
N GLY A 100 -9.33 4.77 -11.18
CA GLY A 100 -8.63 4.99 -9.91
C GLY A 100 -9.35 4.42 -8.68
N GLY A 101 -10.69 4.41 -8.72
CA GLY A 101 -11.53 3.82 -7.67
C GLY A 101 -11.38 2.30 -7.47
N MET A 102 -10.79 1.59 -8.44
CA MET A 102 -10.52 0.15 -8.37
C MET A 102 -9.36 -0.20 -7.42
N PHE A 103 -8.43 0.73 -7.20
CA PHE A 103 -7.19 0.48 -6.46
C PHE A 103 -7.30 0.75 -4.95
N LEU A 104 -8.33 1.51 -4.54
CA LEU A 104 -8.60 1.87 -3.16
C LEU A 104 -8.82 0.63 -2.27
N THR A 105 -8.21 0.62 -1.08
CA THR A 105 -8.58 -0.32 -0.01
C THR A 105 -10.01 -0.02 0.51
N PRO A 106 -10.66 -0.97 1.22
CA PRO A 106 -11.95 -0.70 1.87
C PRO A 106 -11.93 0.51 2.81
N ALA A 107 -10.79 0.77 3.48
CA ALA A 107 -10.62 1.92 4.35
C ALA A 107 -10.55 3.23 3.54
N SER A 108 -9.60 3.37 2.60
CA SER A 108 -9.51 4.57 1.75
C SER A 108 -10.80 4.82 0.96
N LYS A 109 -11.48 3.77 0.50
CA LYS A 109 -12.79 3.87 -0.16
C LYS A 109 -13.88 4.43 0.75
N THR A 110 -13.86 4.08 2.04
CA THR A 110 -14.82 4.63 3.02
C THR A 110 -14.59 6.13 3.22
N CYS A 111 -13.34 6.56 3.42
CA CYS A 111 -12.98 7.97 3.51
C CYS A 111 -13.32 8.76 2.23
N TYR A 112 -13.04 8.17 1.06
CA TYR A 112 -13.35 8.75 -0.25
C TYR A 112 -14.86 8.95 -0.46
N LEU A 113 -15.68 7.95 -0.14
CA LEU A 113 -17.14 8.04 -0.28
C LEU A 113 -17.76 9.02 0.72
N ALA A 114 -17.23 9.11 1.95
CA ALA A 114 -17.65 10.11 2.91
C ALA A 114 -17.38 11.54 2.41
N LEU A 115 -16.19 11.79 1.84
CA LEU A 115 -15.87 13.09 1.22
C LEU A 115 -16.77 13.39 0.01
N GLN A 116 -16.97 12.43 -0.89
CA GLN A 116 -17.85 12.62 -2.06
C GLN A 116 -19.30 12.91 -1.67
N ASN A 117 -19.83 12.22 -0.65
CA ASN A 117 -21.18 12.48 -0.17
C ASN A 117 -21.29 13.90 0.43
N ALA A 118 -20.31 14.32 1.24
CA ALA A 118 -20.29 15.67 1.80
C ALA A 118 -20.14 16.76 0.73
N LEU A 119 -19.30 16.58 -0.30
CA LEU A 119 -19.20 17.54 -1.40
C LEU A 119 -20.51 17.67 -2.19
N LEU A 120 -21.20 16.54 -2.42
CA LEU A 120 -22.47 16.53 -3.14
C LEU A 120 -23.64 17.10 -2.33
N GLU A 121 -23.67 16.82 -1.02
CA GLU A 121 -24.69 17.33 -0.10
C GLU A 121 -24.53 18.84 0.09
N GLN A 122 -23.32 19.30 0.44
CA GLN A 122 -23.06 20.71 0.71
C GLN A 122 -22.95 21.58 -0.56
N GLY A 123 -22.78 20.96 -1.73
CA GLY A 123 -22.90 21.62 -3.04
C GLY A 123 -24.36 21.81 -3.51
N ARG A 124 -25.32 21.08 -2.94
CA ARG A 124 -26.74 21.08 -3.35
C ARG A 124 -27.63 21.79 -2.34
N GLU A 125 -27.78 23.10 -2.49
CA GLU A 125 -28.85 23.85 -1.81
C GLU A 125 -29.77 24.54 -2.82
N ASP A 126 -30.60 23.76 -3.50
CA ASP A 126 -31.96 24.21 -3.83
C ASP A 126 -32.87 23.03 -4.16
N ALA A 127 -34.18 23.20 -3.97
CA ALA A 127 -35.18 22.16 -4.33
C ALA A 127 -35.24 21.89 -5.85
N THR A 128 -34.59 22.74 -6.65
CA THR A 128 -34.45 22.66 -8.11
C THR A 128 -33.16 21.95 -8.56
N GLY A 129 -32.23 21.66 -7.64
CA GLY A 129 -30.94 21.03 -7.96
C GLY A 129 -29.87 21.97 -8.54
N LEU A 130 -30.08 23.30 -8.47
CA LEU A 130 -29.09 24.30 -8.85
C LEU A 130 -28.09 24.59 -7.70
N ALA A 131 -26.95 25.17 -8.06
CA ALA A 131 -25.96 25.64 -7.08
C ALA A 131 -26.36 27.01 -6.53
N SER A 132 -26.61 27.08 -5.23
CA SER A 132 -26.91 28.34 -4.53
C SER A 132 -25.64 29.19 -4.32
N ALA A 133 -25.81 30.51 -4.43
CA ALA A 133 -24.76 31.50 -4.13
C ALA A 133 -24.58 31.77 -2.62
N VAL A 134 -25.28 31.03 -1.75
CA VAL A 134 -25.08 31.08 -0.29
C VAL A 134 -23.69 30.51 0.05
N PRO A 135 -22.84 31.24 0.80
CA PRO A 135 -21.56 30.70 1.27
C PRO A 135 -21.72 29.52 2.21
N LEU A 136 -20.75 28.60 2.19
CA LEU A 136 -20.60 27.54 3.19
C LEU A 136 -20.67 28.09 4.62
N THR A 137 -21.33 27.37 5.54
CA THR A 137 -21.15 27.67 6.97
C THR A 137 -19.80 27.13 7.47
N GLU A 138 -19.24 27.76 8.52
CA GLU A 138 -17.98 27.29 9.15
C GLU A 138 -18.12 25.86 9.73
N ALA A 139 -19.33 25.32 9.93
CA ALA A 139 -19.54 23.92 10.28
C ALA A 139 -19.28 22.98 9.08
N GLU A 140 -19.91 23.27 7.94
CA GLU A 140 -19.75 22.53 6.67
C GLU A 140 -18.30 22.64 6.16
N SER A 141 -17.74 23.85 6.23
CA SER A 141 -16.34 24.15 5.93
C SER A 141 -15.37 23.30 6.77
N ARG A 142 -15.62 23.10 8.07
CA ARG A 142 -14.84 22.18 8.90
C ARG A 142 -15.07 20.70 8.55
N LEU A 143 -16.30 20.29 8.26
CA LEU A 143 -16.62 18.91 7.88
C LEU A 143 -15.86 18.48 6.61
N ILE A 144 -15.94 19.27 5.54
CA ILE A 144 -15.28 18.98 4.26
C ILE A 144 -13.75 18.96 4.42
N ARG A 145 -13.17 19.93 5.15
CA ARG A 145 -11.73 19.98 5.45
C ARG A 145 -11.26 18.81 6.31
N HIS A 146 -12.07 18.33 7.25
CA HIS A 146 -11.78 17.15 8.07
C HIS A 146 -11.80 15.87 7.23
N LEU A 147 -12.86 15.62 6.44
CA LEU A 147 -12.97 14.43 5.59
C LEU A 147 -11.85 14.35 4.54
N ALA A 148 -11.43 15.48 3.96
CA ALA A 148 -10.25 15.54 3.09
C ALA A 148 -8.93 15.29 3.85
N SER A 149 -8.86 15.57 5.15
CA SER A 149 -7.72 15.23 6.01
C SER A 149 -7.68 13.73 6.33
N GLU A 150 -8.82 13.11 6.66
CA GLU A 150 -8.92 11.66 6.90
C GLU A 150 -8.57 10.86 5.65
N LEU A 151 -9.06 11.28 4.47
CA LEU A 151 -8.69 10.65 3.21
C LEU A 151 -7.17 10.68 2.98
N ARG A 152 -6.53 11.85 3.12
CA ARG A 152 -5.06 11.96 2.99
C ARG A 152 -4.31 11.08 3.99
N HIS A 153 -4.80 10.99 5.23
CA HIS A 153 -4.19 10.15 6.26
C HIS A 153 -4.28 8.66 5.88
N GLN A 154 -5.45 8.18 5.50
CA GLN A 154 -5.64 6.78 5.11
C GLN A 154 -4.86 6.42 3.83
N LEU A 155 -4.76 7.32 2.85
CA LEU A 155 -3.90 7.13 1.68
C LEU A 155 -2.41 7.00 2.07
N ALA A 156 -1.94 7.77 3.06
CA ALA A 156 -0.58 7.72 3.56
C ALA A 156 -0.29 6.47 4.43
N GLU A 157 -1.29 5.95 5.15
CA GLU A 157 -1.21 4.67 5.87
C GLU A 157 -1.12 3.49 4.91
N ASP A 158 -2.01 3.41 3.93
CA ASP A 158 -2.10 2.31 2.95
C ASP A 158 -0.81 2.09 2.15
N VAL A 159 -0.11 3.17 1.76
CA VAL A 159 1.19 3.07 1.06
C VAL A 159 2.36 2.79 2.01
N GLY A 160 2.13 2.90 3.33
CA GLY A 160 3.11 2.74 4.39
C GLY A 160 3.98 3.97 4.66
N ALA A 161 3.60 5.16 4.19
CA ALA A 161 4.36 6.41 4.37
C ALA A 161 4.20 7.01 5.78
N ALA A 162 3.07 6.76 6.44
CA ALA A 162 2.86 7.14 7.84
C ALA A 162 3.61 6.22 8.84
N HIS A 163 4.04 5.04 8.38
CA HIS A 163 4.83 4.09 9.15
C HIS A 163 6.34 4.32 8.95
N PRO A 164 7.16 4.38 10.01
CA PRO A 164 8.62 4.46 9.85
C PRO A 164 9.14 3.18 9.16
N PRO A 165 10.14 3.28 8.26
CA PRO A 165 10.64 2.13 7.52
C PRO A 165 11.18 1.07 8.49
N ARG A 166 10.69 -0.16 8.37
CA ARG A 166 10.97 -1.28 9.30
C ARG A 166 12.39 -1.87 9.10
N LEU A 167 13.42 -1.03 9.13
CA LEU A 167 14.84 -1.37 9.11
C LEU A 167 15.25 -2.01 10.45
N ARG A 168 14.80 -3.25 10.67
CA ARG A 168 14.98 -4.04 11.91
C ARG A 168 16.45 -4.29 12.30
N TRP A 169 17.39 -3.97 11.42
CA TRP A 169 18.82 -4.26 11.54
C TRP A 169 19.73 -3.02 11.55
N ALA A 170 19.18 -1.79 11.49
CA ALA A 170 19.96 -0.56 11.31
C ALA A 170 19.97 0.41 12.52
N ARG A 171 19.81 -0.10 13.76
CA ARG A 171 20.34 0.63 14.93
C ARG A 171 21.82 0.27 15.11
N VAL A 172 22.66 0.94 14.34
CA VAL A 172 24.08 1.08 14.69
C VAL A 172 24.12 1.77 16.05
N SER A 173 24.66 1.10 17.07
CA SER A 173 24.81 1.69 18.40
C SER A 173 25.60 2.98 18.34
N ARG A 174 25.21 3.98 19.13
CA ARG A 174 25.97 5.23 19.30
C ARG A 174 27.44 4.88 19.52
N THR A 175 28.32 5.41 18.68
CA THR A 175 29.78 5.34 18.90
C THR A 175 30.09 5.88 20.28
N VAL A 176 30.83 5.10 21.08
CA VAL A 176 31.06 5.37 22.50
C VAL A 176 31.55 6.80 22.70
N ASP A 177 30.89 7.52 23.60
CA ASP A 177 31.26 8.88 23.98
C ASP A 177 32.72 8.89 24.48
N LEU A 178 33.59 9.75 23.92
CA LEU A 178 34.98 9.86 24.37
C LEU A 178 35.03 10.29 25.85
N PRO A 179 35.97 9.78 26.65
CA PRO A 179 36.14 10.23 28.03
C PRO A 179 36.51 11.72 28.06
N PRO A 180 36.02 12.48 29.06
CA PRO A 180 36.25 13.92 29.13
C PRO A 180 37.75 14.23 29.30
N VAL A 181 38.26 15.12 28.46
CA VAL A 181 39.62 15.67 28.59
C VAL A 181 39.66 16.55 29.84
N ALA A 182 40.50 16.18 30.80
CA ALA A 182 40.73 17.00 31.98
C ALA A 182 41.43 18.32 31.59
N PRO A 183 41.06 19.47 32.18
CA PRO A 183 41.75 20.72 31.94
C PRO A 183 43.19 20.64 32.48
N LEU A 184 44.13 21.24 31.73
CA LEU A 184 45.46 21.54 32.26
C LEU A 184 45.36 22.65 33.31
N ALA A 185 46.26 22.61 34.30
CA ALA A 185 46.36 23.56 35.40
C ALA A 185 47.07 24.87 35.01
#